data_AF-A0A7R9CTS4-F1
#
_entry.id   AF-A0A7R9CTS4-F1
#
_cell.length_a   1.000
_cell.length_b   1.000
_cell.length_c   1.000
_cell.angle_alpha   90.00
_cell.angle_beta   90.00
_cell.angle_gamma   90.00
#
_symmetry.space_group_name_H-M   'P 1'
#
loop_
_entity.id
_entity.type
_entity.pdbx_description
1 polymer ?
#
loop_
_entity_poly.entity_id
_entity_poly.type
_entity_poly.pdbx_seq_one_letter_code
_entity_poly.pdbx_strand_id
1 'polypeptide(L)'
;MKSKQFVSFVCVATEIRCQEKSKGGLAYEVILADPVTVTPPKRPSSPSNKNVSVENIEEKLKAAEERRLAPTEQTMDPPFHLTITLPLHISNLEANRMAQLAVKMSKIEEASKKKDDQAHQFISQTREALEQKMETHEEKREAYISDLKAKLKDHLETVEKTRQSLEAQTEEVRTAVEEKLKTAAAQRDENIKKMLDRLKEHEENVKRVRSTMQEKVTQLESQIQNKLTLAQTRRKNLEQEQLEKLREHNVVKLAEVRHIIEGMDSFKTEKTTKELQERLEIAELNREKELQKKLEKIQEKERRAEMVRQNKERLATQNEEQQTASSG
;
A
#
# COMPACT_ATOMS: atom_id res chain seq x y z
N MET A 1 4.85 -51.75 96.25
CA MET A 1 4.47 -50.32 96.13
C MET A 1 5.73 -49.50 96.31
N LYS A 2 6.26 -48.85 95.26
CA LYS A 2 7.44 -47.97 95.37
C LYS A 2 6.97 -46.52 95.38
N SER A 3 7.25 -45.83 96.48
CA SER A 3 6.86 -44.46 96.79
C SER A 3 7.50 -43.47 95.82
N LYS A 4 6.68 -42.61 95.20
CA LYS A 4 7.14 -41.43 94.45
C LYS A 4 7.72 -40.41 95.42
N GLN A 5 8.96 -39.97 95.17
CA GLN A 5 9.61 -38.91 95.91
C GLN A 5 9.20 -37.57 95.29
N PHE A 6 8.56 -36.72 96.08
CA PHE A 6 8.12 -35.38 95.66
C PHE A 6 9.29 -34.42 95.89
N VAL A 7 9.84 -33.83 94.82
CA VAL A 7 10.89 -32.81 94.92
C VAL A 7 10.22 -31.46 95.14
N SER A 8 10.44 -30.87 96.31
CA SER A 8 10.02 -29.51 96.67
C SER A 8 10.76 -28.49 95.82
N PHE A 9 10.06 -27.84 94.89
CA PHE A 9 10.59 -26.72 94.11
C PHE A 9 10.50 -25.45 94.95
N VAL A 10 11.65 -25.00 95.50
CA VAL A 10 11.74 -23.73 96.22
C VAL A 10 11.82 -22.60 95.18
N CYS A 11 10.78 -21.78 95.09
CA CYS A 11 10.79 -20.58 94.25
C CYS A 11 11.59 -19.48 94.95
N VAL A 12 12.82 -19.23 94.49
CA VAL A 12 13.62 -18.07 94.93
C VAL A 12 13.25 -16.89 94.02
N ALA A 13 12.66 -15.84 94.59
CA ALA A 13 12.31 -14.64 93.85
C ALA A 13 13.57 -13.77 93.66
N THR A 14 14.08 -13.69 92.44
CA THR A 14 15.18 -12.77 92.08
C THR A 14 14.63 -11.36 91.91
N GLU A 15 15.15 -10.39 92.67
CA GLU A 15 14.80 -8.97 92.55
C GLU A 15 15.93 -8.20 91.84
N ILE A 16 15.61 -7.49 90.76
CA ILE A 16 16.55 -6.61 90.05
C ILE A 16 16.22 -5.16 90.44
N ARG A 17 17.16 -4.46 91.08
CA ARG A 17 17.00 -3.04 91.46
C ARG A 17 18.02 -2.17 90.73
N CYS A 18 17.60 -0.91 90.47
CA CYS A 18 18.37 0.17 89.84
C CYS A 18 18.90 -0.12 88.43
N GLN A 19 18.47 0.70 87.45
CA GLN A 19 18.94 0.63 86.07
C GLN A 19 19.55 1.98 85.69
N GLU A 20 20.88 2.05 85.58
CA GLU A 20 21.56 3.23 85.06
C GLU A 20 21.90 3.01 83.58
N LYS A 21 21.36 3.86 82.72
CA LYS A 21 21.55 3.80 81.26
C LYS A 21 22.47 4.94 80.84
N SER A 22 23.64 4.60 80.31
CA SER A 22 24.49 5.55 79.59
C SER A 22 24.38 5.29 78.08
N LYS A 23 24.81 6.26 77.25
CA LYS A 23 24.76 6.13 75.77
C LYS A 23 25.53 4.91 75.22
N GLY A 24 26.40 4.28 76.02
CA GLY A 24 27.22 3.13 75.62
C GLY A 24 26.98 1.84 76.42
N GLY A 25 25.99 1.78 77.32
CA GLY A 25 25.75 0.57 78.11
C GLY A 25 24.73 0.71 79.24
N LEU A 26 24.25 -0.42 79.73
CA LEU A 26 23.31 -0.54 80.85
C LEU A 26 23.97 -1.29 82.02
N ALA A 27 23.86 -0.75 83.24
CA ALA A 27 24.21 -1.44 84.48
C ALA A 27 22.95 -1.70 85.32
N TYR A 28 22.86 -2.88 85.91
CA TYR A 28 21.77 -3.28 86.81
C TYR A 28 22.31 -4.11 87.99
N GLU A 29 21.68 -3.98 89.16
CA GLU A 29 22.01 -4.75 90.35
C GLU A 29 21.06 -5.94 90.49
N VAL A 30 21.60 -7.16 90.59
CA VAL A 30 20.84 -8.41 90.76
C VAL A 30 21.00 -8.90 92.19
N ILE A 31 19.89 -8.93 92.93
CA ILE A 31 19.85 -9.42 94.31
C ILE A 31 19.14 -10.77 94.32
N LEU A 32 19.88 -11.82 94.68
CA LEU A 32 19.36 -13.19 94.77
C LEU A 32 18.75 -13.50 96.15
N ALA A 33 19.10 -12.74 97.18
CA ALA A 33 18.55 -12.80 98.53
C ALA A 33 18.90 -11.51 99.32
N ASP A 34 18.07 -11.13 100.27
CA ASP A 34 18.30 -9.96 101.12
C ASP A 34 19.51 -10.16 102.07
N PRO A 35 20.30 -9.12 102.35
CA PRO A 35 21.44 -9.21 103.26
C PRO A 35 20.98 -9.47 104.70
N VAL A 36 21.57 -10.48 105.35
CA VAL A 36 21.18 -10.98 106.69
C VAL A 36 21.41 -9.96 107.83
N THR A 37 22.16 -8.88 107.59
CA THR A 37 22.48 -7.85 108.61
C THR A 37 22.45 -6.45 108.00
N VAL A 38 21.74 -5.52 108.65
CA VAL A 38 21.39 -4.17 108.12
C VAL A 38 22.45 -3.09 108.44
N THR A 39 23.62 -3.46 108.98
CA THR A 39 24.66 -2.49 109.37
C THR A 39 25.93 -2.61 108.51
N PRO A 40 26.43 -1.50 107.91
CA PRO A 40 27.61 -1.54 107.06
C PRO A 40 28.91 -1.83 107.87
N PRO A 41 29.86 -2.60 107.30
CA PRO A 41 31.09 -3.01 107.99
C PRO A 41 32.07 -1.83 108.18
N LYS A 42 32.63 -1.68 109.40
CA LYS A 42 33.68 -0.70 109.71
C LYS A 42 35.00 -1.08 109.04
N ARG A 43 35.53 -0.18 108.20
CA ARG A 43 36.82 -0.33 107.53
C ARG A 43 37.97 0.14 108.46
N PRO A 44 39.11 -0.58 108.55
CA PRO A 44 40.26 -0.14 109.35
C PRO A 44 40.93 1.10 108.74
N SER A 45 41.46 1.98 109.60
CA SER A 45 42.10 3.25 109.18
C SER A 45 43.43 3.01 108.49
N SER A 46 43.58 3.50 107.26
CA SER A 46 44.85 3.55 106.54
C SER A 46 45.87 4.47 107.25
N PRO A 47 47.18 4.19 107.20
CA PRO A 47 48.19 5.03 107.85
C PRO A 47 48.23 6.44 107.25
N SER A 48 48.30 7.44 108.14
CA SER A 48 48.45 8.86 107.81
C SER A 48 49.73 9.11 106.98
N ASN A 49 49.54 9.71 105.82
CA ASN A 49 50.58 10.10 104.88
C ASN A 49 51.39 11.27 105.49
N LYS A 50 52.57 10.98 106.06
CA LYS A 50 53.51 12.03 106.46
C LYS A 50 54.15 12.58 105.18
N ASN A 51 53.84 13.84 104.85
CA ASN A 51 54.44 14.56 103.73
C ASN A 51 55.97 14.55 103.88
N VAL A 52 56.65 13.78 103.03
CA VAL A 52 58.11 13.84 102.89
C VAL A 52 58.43 15.15 102.17
N SER A 53 59.08 16.11 102.84
CA SER A 53 59.47 17.38 102.21
C SER A 53 60.49 17.14 101.10
N VAL A 54 60.50 18.01 100.09
CA VAL A 54 61.38 17.91 98.90
C VAL A 54 62.86 17.86 99.29
N GLU A 55 63.26 18.58 100.34
CA GLU A 55 64.63 18.56 100.88
C GLU A 55 65.08 17.16 101.34
N ASN A 56 64.18 16.36 101.96
CA ASN A 56 64.50 14.98 102.36
C ASN A 56 64.70 14.03 101.16
N ILE A 57 64.13 14.36 99.99
CA ILE A 57 64.29 13.59 98.75
C ILE A 57 65.61 13.98 98.07
N GLU A 58 65.91 15.28 98.02
CA GLU A 58 67.16 15.81 97.46
C GLU A 58 68.39 15.34 98.23
N GLU A 59 68.33 15.31 99.57
CA GLU A 59 69.44 14.81 100.40
C GLU A 59 69.73 13.33 100.15
N LYS A 60 68.69 12.52 99.91
CA LYS A 60 68.85 11.09 99.56
C LYS A 60 69.41 10.88 98.17
N LEU A 61 69.03 11.72 97.19
CA LEU A 61 69.60 11.67 95.85
C LEU A 61 71.05 12.15 95.85
N LYS A 62 71.37 13.21 96.59
CA LYS A 62 72.72 13.72 96.78
C LYS A 62 73.62 12.70 97.47
N ALA A 63 73.15 12.00 98.50
CA ALA A 63 73.89 10.92 99.18
C ALA A 63 74.04 9.64 98.31
N ALA A 64 73.19 9.44 97.30
CA ALA A 64 73.38 8.39 96.30
C ALA A 64 74.37 8.82 95.21
N GLU A 65 74.38 10.10 94.86
CA GLU A 65 75.32 10.68 93.91
C GLU A 65 76.74 10.81 94.48
N GLU A 66 76.89 11.13 95.77
CA GLU A 66 78.18 11.17 96.47
C GLU A 66 78.82 9.77 96.55
N ARG A 67 78.00 8.71 96.72
CA ARG A 67 78.43 7.31 96.56
C ARG A 67 78.86 6.94 95.14
N ARG A 68 78.49 7.73 94.13
CA ARG A 68 78.85 7.52 92.73
C ARG A 68 80.08 8.33 92.30
N LEU A 69 80.46 9.40 93.02
CA LEU A 69 81.37 10.45 92.49
C LEU A 69 82.61 10.84 93.31
N ALA A 70 82.87 10.36 94.54
CA ALA A 70 84.07 10.80 95.28
C ALA A 70 84.65 9.74 96.25
N PRO A 71 86.00 9.70 96.44
CA PRO A 71 86.86 8.76 95.72
C PRO A 71 88.08 8.24 96.53
N THR A 72 89.00 7.54 95.85
CA THR A 72 90.45 7.37 96.17
C THR A 72 90.76 6.60 97.49
N GLU A 73 91.97 6.14 97.85
CA GLU A 73 93.37 6.35 97.47
C GLU A 73 94.23 5.37 98.31
N GLN A 74 95.54 5.25 97.97
CA GLN A 74 96.66 4.81 98.85
C GLN A 74 96.76 3.28 99.13
N THR A 75 97.86 2.55 98.92
CA THR A 75 99.31 2.86 98.87
C THR A 75 100.15 1.72 98.25
N MET A 76 101.34 2.09 97.72
CA MET A 76 102.63 1.35 97.54
C MET A 76 102.97 0.63 96.21
N ASP A 77 103.94 1.21 95.48
CA ASP A 77 104.90 0.64 94.50
C ASP A 77 106.11 -0.04 95.23
N PRO A 78 107.13 -0.74 94.61
CA PRO A 78 107.59 -0.75 93.18
C PRO A 78 108.05 -2.17 92.65
N PRO A 79 108.91 -2.32 91.60
CA PRO A 79 108.76 -1.89 90.19
C PRO A 79 109.10 -3.03 89.19
N PHE A 80 108.56 -3.03 87.95
CA PHE A 80 109.33 -3.37 86.73
C PHE A 80 108.54 -2.95 85.47
N HIS A 81 109.22 -2.17 84.63
CA HIS A 81 108.81 -1.66 83.32
C HIS A 81 108.37 -2.78 82.36
N LEU A 82 107.22 -2.62 81.69
CA LEU A 82 107.18 -2.53 80.22
C LEU A 82 105.82 -2.04 79.69
N THR A 83 105.92 -0.94 78.97
CA THR A 83 104.93 -0.22 78.19
C THR A 83 104.52 -0.96 76.91
N ILE A 84 103.29 -0.68 76.44
CA ILE A 84 102.77 -0.86 75.06
C ILE A 84 102.27 -2.28 74.71
N THR A 85 101.09 -2.65 75.21
CA THR A 85 100.16 -3.66 74.60
C THR A 85 98.78 -3.71 75.29
N LEU A 86 98.63 -3.06 76.44
CA LEU A 86 97.38 -3.06 77.22
C LEU A 86 96.14 -2.50 76.49
N PRO A 87 96.16 -1.34 75.82
CA PRO A 87 94.92 -0.81 75.25
C PRO A 87 94.39 -1.63 74.06
N LEU A 88 95.25 -2.25 73.24
CA LEU A 88 94.82 -3.00 72.05
C LEU A 88 94.26 -4.39 72.40
N HIS A 89 94.86 -5.07 73.39
CA HIS A 89 94.39 -6.38 73.84
C HIS A 89 93.10 -6.24 74.69
N ILE A 90 93.02 -5.20 75.53
CA ILE A 90 91.78 -4.85 76.24
C ILE A 90 90.68 -4.49 75.22
N SER A 91 90.97 -3.65 74.21
CA SER A 91 90.01 -3.33 73.14
C SER A 91 89.56 -4.56 72.34
N ASN A 92 90.44 -5.53 72.07
CA ASN A 92 90.09 -6.75 71.35
C ASN A 92 89.26 -7.72 72.21
N LEU A 93 89.59 -7.85 73.51
CA LEU A 93 88.78 -8.59 74.47
C LEU A 93 87.39 -7.96 74.67
N GLU A 94 87.33 -6.62 74.70
CA GLU A 94 86.08 -5.86 74.76
C GLU A 94 85.27 -5.99 73.47
N ALA A 95 85.89 -5.90 72.29
CA ALA A 95 85.23 -6.10 71.00
C ALA A 95 84.67 -7.53 70.86
N ASN A 96 85.42 -8.56 71.29
CA ASN A 96 84.94 -9.93 71.33
C ASN A 96 83.77 -10.12 72.31
N ARG A 97 83.82 -9.48 73.48
CA ARG A 97 82.68 -9.48 74.43
C ARG A 97 81.46 -8.78 73.83
N MET A 98 81.63 -7.64 73.17
CA MET A 98 80.56 -6.93 72.48
C MET A 98 79.99 -7.74 71.32
N ALA A 99 80.81 -8.43 70.54
CA ALA A 99 80.35 -9.32 69.46
C ALA A 99 79.56 -10.53 70.01
N GLN A 100 80.01 -11.15 71.10
CA GLN A 100 79.26 -12.22 71.76
C GLN A 100 77.93 -11.73 72.35
N LEU A 101 77.88 -10.52 72.90
CA LEU A 101 76.64 -9.89 73.35
C LEU A 101 75.72 -9.59 72.16
N ALA A 102 76.23 -9.07 71.05
CA ALA A 102 75.46 -8.81 69.84
C ALA A 102 74.84 -10.09 69.27
N VAL A 103 75.58 -11.20 69.22
CA VAL A 103 75.04 -12.52 68.81
C VAL A 103 73.95 -13.01 69.76
N LYS A 104 74.13 -12.83 71.08
CA LYS A 104 73.08 -13.18 72.06
C LYS A 104 71.84 -12.31 71.89
N MET A 105 72.01 -11.01 71.65
CA MET A 105 70.89 -10.09 71.38
C MET A 105 70.17 -10.45 70.08
N SER A 106 70.89 -10.76 69.01
CA SER A 106 70.32 -11.21 67.74
C SER A 106 69.55 -12.53 67.91
N LYS A 107 70.07 -13.50 68.68
CA LYS A 107 69.35 -14.75 68.96
C LYS A 107 68.08 -14.52 69.80
N ILE A 108 68.09 -13.56 70.72
CA ILE A 108 66.90 -13.15 71.48
C ILE A 108 65.88 -12.49 70.56
N GLU A 109 66.32 -11.64 69.64
CA GLU A 109 65.46 -10.98 68.64
C GLU A 109 64.84 -12.00 67.68
N GLU A 110 65.60 -12.94 67.13
CA GLU A 110 65.10 -14.03 66.29
C GLU A 110 64.10 -14.93 67.02
N ALA A 111 64.37 -15.25 68.29
CA ALA A 111 63.43 -16.01 69.12
C ALA A 111 62.13 -15.23 69.37
N SER A 112 62.21 -13.92 69.58
CA SER A 112 61.02 -13.06 69.71
C SER A 112 60.24 -13.02 68.40
N LYS A 113 60.91 -12.78 67.28
CA LYS A 113 60.29 -12.75 65.95
C LYS A 113 59.60 -14.07 65.63
N LYS A 114 60.24 -15.22 65.92
CA LYS A 114 59.64 -16.54 65.69
C LYS A 114 58.39 -16.77 66.54
N LYS A 115 58.38 -16.30 67.78
CA LYS A 115 57.19 -16.35 68.65
C LYS A 115 56.06 -15.48 68.09
N ASP A 116 56.38 -14.29 67.59
CA ASP A 116 55.41 -13.38 66.98
C ASP A 116 54.87 -13.95 65.65
N ASP A 117 55.74 -14.53 64.81
CA ASP A 117 55.36 -15.22 63.57
C ASP A 117 54.44 -16.41 63.83
N GLN A 118 54.71 -17.21 64.86
CA GLN A 118 53.83 -18.31 65.29
C GLN A 118 52.47 -17.81 65.76
N ALA A 119 52.43 -16.69 66.49
CA ALA A 119 51.18 -16.06 66.91
C ALA A 119 50.39 -15.56 65.70
N HIS A 120 51.04 -14.91 64.72
CA HIS A 120 50.40 -14.47 63.49
C HIS A 120 49.88 -15.64 62.65
N GLN A 121 50.65 -16.72 62.50
CA GLN A 121 50.21 -17.93 61.80
C GLN A 121 48.98 -18.54 62.45
N PHE A 122 48.96 -18.63 63.78
CA PHE A 122 47.80 -19.14 64.50
C PHE A 122 46.56 -18.26 64.30
N ILE A 123 46.72 -16.94 64.36
CA ILE A 123 45.62 -15.99 64.12
C ILE A 123 45.11 -16.10 62.67
N SER A 124 46.01 -16.18 61.67
CA SER A 124 45.64 -16.32 60.26
C SER A 124 44.90 -17.63 60.00
N GLN A 125 45.44 -18.76 60.46
CA GLN A 125 44.81 -20.07 60.29
C GLN A 125 43.43 -20.14 60.95
N THR A 126 43.29 -19.55 62.15
CA THR A 126 41.99 -19.52 62.84
C THR A 126 40.99 -18.64 62.10
N ARG A 127 41.43 -17.51 61.54
CA ARG A 127 40.62 -16.63 60.71
C ARG A 127 40.17 -17.33 59.42
N GLU A 128 41.12 -17.89 58.68
CA GLU A 128 40.86 -18.60 57.41
C GLU A 128 39.93 -19.80 57.61
N ALA A 129 40.11 -20.57 58.69
CA ALA A 129 39.22 -21.70 58.99
C ALA A 129 37.78 -21.27 59.33
N LEU A 130 37.61 -20.10 59.96
CA LEU A 130 36.28 -19.53 60.19
C LEU A 130 35.67 -19.02 58.89
N GLU A 131 36.45 -18.31 58.08
CA GLU A 131 36.04 -17.78 56.77
C GLU A 131 35.58 -18.92 55.85
N GLN A 132 36.34 -20.02 55.76
CA GLN A 132 35.97 -21.21 55.00
C GLN A 132 34.68 -21.87 55.53
N LYS A 133 34.45 -21.88 56.85
CA LYS A 133 33.19 -22.42 57.42
C LYS A 133 31.99 -21.56 57.07
N MET A 134 32.16 -20.24 57.06
CA MET A 134 31.10 -19.31 56.66
C MET A 134 30.81 -19.43 55.17
N GLU A 135 31.85 -19.45 54.34
CA GLU A 135 31.77 -19.60 52.89
C GLU A 135 31.07 -20.92 52.52
N THR A 136 31.51 -22.06 53.06
CA THR A 136 30.88 -23.35 52.79
C THR A 136 29.42 -23.43 53.27
N HIS A 137 29.05 -22.68 54.31
CA HIS A 137 27.66 -22.60 54.75
C HIS A 137 26.81 -21.74 53.80
N GLU A 138 27.34 -20.60 53.35
CA GLU A 138 26.69 -19.75 52.35
C GLU A 138 26.55 -20.47 51.01
N GLU A 139 27.58 -21.15 50.52
CA GLU A 139 27.54 -21.97 49.30
C GLU A 139 26.47 -23.05 49.36
N LYS A 140 26.34 -23.79 50.48
CA LYS A 140 25.29 -24.80 50.65
C LYS A 140 23.90 -24.19 50.63
N ARG A 141 23.73 -23.02 51.26
CA ARG A 141 22.47 -22.29 51.28
C ARG A 141 22.09 -21.81 49.88
N GLU A 142 23.05 -21.22 49.15
CA GLU A 142 22.82 -20.74 47.79
C GLU A 142 22.59 -21.91 46.81
N ALA A 143 23.30 -23.02 46.94
CA ALA A 143 23.05 -24.23 46.16
C ALA A 143 21.62 -24.76 46.39
N TYR A 144 21.16 -24.83 47.65
CA TYR A 144 19.78 -25.24 47.97
C TYR A 144 18.73 -24.29 47.36
N ILE A 145 18.95 -22.97 47.47
CA ILE A 145 18.06 -21.96 46.88
C ILE A 145 18.07 -22.07 45.35
N SER A 146 19.24 -22.30 44.74
CA SER A 146 19.39 -22.48 43.31
C SER A 146 18.64 -23.71 42.80
N ASP A 147 18.78 -24.86 43.47
CA ASP A 147 18.07 -26.09 43.13
C ASP A 147 16.54 -25.93 43.21
N LEU A 148 16.04 -25.21 44.23
CA LEU A 148 14.62 -24.89 44.32
C LEU A 148 14.16 -24.00 43.17
N LYS A 149 14.93 -22.95 42.84
CA LYS A 149 14.63 -22.06 41.71
C LYS A 149 14.64 -22.82 40.38
N ALA A 150 15.58 -23.74 40.17
CA ALA A 150 15.67 -24.57 38.98
C ALA A 150 14.42 -25.45 38.82
N LYS A 151 14.00 -26.16 39.88
CA LYS A 151 12.79 -27.00 39.85
C LYS A 151 11.52 -26.19 39.57
N LEU A 152 11.41 -24.97 40.14
CA LEU A 152 10.28 -24.08 39.85
C LEU A 152 10.28 -23.61 38.40
N LYS A 153 11.45 -23.28 37.85
CA LYS A 153 11.60 -22.91 36.45
C LYS A 153 11.18 -24.04 35.51
N ASP A 154 11.61 -25.27 35.77
CA ASP A 154 11.25 -26.44 34.96
C ASP A 154 9.73 -26.72 35.00
N HIS A 155 9.10 -26.53 36.18
CA HIS A 155 7.66 -26.65 36.31
C HIS A 155 6.93 -25.60 35.48
N LEU A 156 7.36 -24.34 35.54
CA LEU A 156 6.79 -23.26 34.71
C LEU A 156 6.96 -23.54 33.22
N GLU A 157 8.13 -24.04 32.80
CA GLU A 157 8.36 -24.41 31.41
C GLU A 157 7.44 -25.56 30.96
N THR A 158 7.20 -26.54 31.83
CA THR A 158 6.28 -27.66 31.54
C THR A 158 4.84 -27.15 31.39
N VAL A 159 4.40 -26.27 32.30
CA VAL A 159 3.07 -25.63 32.22
C VAL A 159 2.92 -24.84 30.92
N GLU A 160 3.94 -24.09 30.53
CA GLU A 160 3.93 -23.31 29.29
C GLU A 160 3.89 -24.22 28.05
N LYS A 161 4.62 -25.33 28.04
CA LYS A 161 4.53 -26.33 26.96
C LYS A 161 3.13 -26.92 26.84
N THR A 162 2.47 -27.24 27.95
CA THR A 162 1.07 -27.71 27.93
C THR A 162 0.13 -26.64 27.42
N ARG A 163 0.29 -25.37 27.84
CA ARG A 163 -0.50 -24.23 27.35
C ARG A 163 -0.37 -24.08 25.84
N GLN A 164 0.85 -24.07 25.31
CA GLN A 164 1.12 -23.95 23.88
C GLN A 164 0.54 -25.12 23.08
N SER A 165 0.64 -26.35 23.61
CA SER A 165 0.07 -27.52 22.95
C SER A 165 -1.46 -27.46 22.83
N LEU A 166 -2.15 -26.99 23.88
CA LEU A 166 -3.61 -26.81 23.85
C LEU A 166 -4.04 -25.70 22.89
N GLU A 167 -3.28 -24.60 22.84
CA GLU A 167 -3.50 -23.51 21.89
C GLU A 167 -3.34 -23.99 20.45
N ALA A 168 -2.28 -24.74 20.16
CA ALA A 168 -2.03 -25.32 18.84
C ALA A 168 -3.16 -26.27 18.40
N GLN A 169 -3.62 -27.17 19.29
CA GLN A 169 -4.74 -28.07 18.99
C GLN A 169 -6.04 -27.28 18.72
N THR A 170 -6.27 -26.20 19.46
CA THR A 170 -7.47 -25.37 19.29
C THR A 170 -7.45 -24.64 17.94
N GLU A 171 -6.31 -24.07 17.55
CA GLU A 171 -6.16 -23.43 16.24
C GLU A 171 -6.20 -24.43 15.08
N GLU A 172 -5.67 -25.65 15.25
CA GLU A 172 -5.79 -26.71 14.26
C GLU A 172 -7.25 -27.11 14.01
N VAL A 173 -8.03 -27.28 15.09
CA VAL A 173 -9.48 -27.55 14.97
C VAL A 173 -10.20 -26.38 14.32
N ARG A 174 -9.88 -25.14 14.70
CA ARG A 174 -10.48 -23.93 14.12
C ARG A 174 -10.23 -23.83 12.62
N THR A 175 -8.98 -23.98 12.19
CA THR A 175 -8.59 -23.93 10.76
C THR A 175 -9.21 -25.08 9.97
N ALA A 176 -9.29 -26.29 10.52
CA ALA A 176 -9.94 -27.43 9.88
C ALA A 176 -11.46 -27.21 9.69
N VAL A 177 -12.14 -26.59 10.65
CA VAL A 177 -13.56 -26.23 10.52
C VAL A 177 -13.75 -25.15 9.45
N GLU A 178 -12.90 -24.12 9.45
CA GLU A 178 -12.95 -23.03 8.47
C GLU A 178 -12.78 -23.55 7.03
N GLU A 179 -11.79 -24.41 6.78
CA GLU A 179 -11.56 -25.01 5.47
C GLU A 179 -12.72 -25.91 5.01
N LYS A 180 -13.35 -26.67 5.93
CA LYS A 180 -14.55 -27.46 5.61
C LYS A 180 -15.72 -26.56 5.22
N LEU A 181 -15.95 -25.46 5.95
CA LEU A 181 -17.01 -24.50 5.63
C LEU A 181 -16.77 -23.82 4.29
N LYS A 182 -15.52 -23.44 4.00
CA LYS A 182 -15.11 -22.84 2.73
C LYS A 182 -15.30 -23.80 1.56
N THR A 183 -14.90 -25.07 1.71
CA THR A 183 -15.10 -26.11 0.69
C THR A 183 -16.59 -26.37 0.46
N ALA A 184 -17.39 -26.46 1.53
CA ALA A 184 -18.83 -26.64 1.42
C ALA A 184 -19.54 -25.43 0.77
N ALA A 185 -19.07 -24.21 1.03
CA ALA A 185 -19.55 -23.01 0.35
C ALA A 185 -19.21 -23.05 -1.15
N ALA A 186 -17.95 -23.31 -1.50
CA ALA A 186 -17.51 -23.41 -2.89
C ALA A 186 -18.28 -24.48 -3.67
N GLN A 187 -18.54 -25.65 -3.06
CA GLN A 187 -19.31 -26.71 -3.70
C GLN A 187 -20.78 -26.30 -3.93
N ARG A 188 -21.40 -25.59 -2.97
CA ARG A 188 -22.77 -25.05 -3.14
C ARG A 188 -22.81 -24.04 -4.28
N ASP A 189 -21.85 -23.12 -4.32
CA ASP A 189 -21.78 -22.07 -5.34
C ASP A 189 -21.53 -22.67 -6.73
N GLU A 190 -20.66 -23.68 -6.85
CA GLU A 190 -20.41 -24.37 -8.10
C GLU A 190 -21.65 -25.12 -8.60
N ASN A 191 -22.39 -25.77 -7.71
CA ASN A 191 -23.62 -26.47 -8.07
C ASN A 191 -24.71 -25.49 -8.54
N ILE A 192 -24.87 -24.36 -7.85
CA ILE A 192 -25.80 -23.30 -8.25
C ILE A 192 -25.38 -22.72 -9.61
N LYS A 193 -24.10 -22.44 -9.79
CA LYS A 193 -23.55 -21.94 -11.05
C LYS A 193 -23.86 -22.88 -12.22
N LYS A 194 -23.63 -24.19 -12.06
CA LYS A 194 -23.96 -25.20 -13.09
C LYS A 194 -25.45 -25.21 -13.44
N MET A 195 -26.34 -25.00 -12.45
CA MET A 195 -27.78 -24.90 -12.71
C MET A 195 -28.12 -23.63 -13.49
N LEU A 196 -27.55 -22.49 -13.10
CA LEU A 196 -27.76 -21.20 -13.79
C LEU A 196 -27.22 -21.24 -15.23
N ASP A 197 -26.05 -21.82 -15.46
CA ASP A 197 -25.45 -21.94 -16.79
C ASP A 197 -26.33 -22.79 -17.72
N ARG A 198 -26.90 -23.90 -17.23
CA ARG A 198 -27.86 -24.73 -18.00
C ARG A 198 -29.14 -23.98 -18.33
N LEU A 199 -29.68 -23.20 -17.38
CA LEU A 199 -30.87 -22.38 -17.63
C LEU A 199 -30.60 -21.28 -18.66
N LYS A 200 -29.43 -20.65 -18.57
CA LYS A 200 -28.98 -19.65 -19.56
C LYS A 200 -28.82 -20.26 -20.95
N GLU A 201 -28.21 -21.44 -21.05
CA GLU A 201 -28.10 -22.16 -22.33
C GLU A 201 -29.49 -22.47 -22.92
N HIS A 202 -30.43 -22.92 -22.10
CA HIS A 202 -31.80 -23.15 -22.55
C HIS A 202 -32.47 -21.86 -23.04
N GLU A 203 -32.29 -20.74 -22.34
CA GLU A 203 -32.81 -19.44 -22.76
C GLU A 203 -32.23 -19.02 -24.13
N GLU A 204 -30.92 -19.19 -24.32
CA GLU A 204 -30.26 -18.93 -25.60
C GLU A 204 -30.75 -19.86 -26.71
N ASN A 205 -31.00 -21.14 -26.41
CA ASN A 205 -31.57 -22.09 -27.36
C ASN A 205 -32.98 -21.64 -27.80
N VAL A 206 -33.82 -21.20 -26.85
CA VAL A 206 -35.15 -20.66 -27.15
C VAL A 206 -35.06 -19.40 -28.02
N LYS A 207 -34.14 -18.47 -27.72
CA LYS A 207 -33.90 -17.27 -28.55
C LYS A 207 -33.49 -17.65 -29.97
N ARG A 208 -32.56 -18.60 -30.13
CA ARG A 208 -32.15 -19.08 -31.47
C ARG A 208 -33.34 -19.67 -32.24
N VAL A 209 -34.13 -20.54 -31.62
CA VAL A 209 -35.32 -21.13 -32.26
C VAL A 209 -36.33 -20.05 -32.67
N ARG A 210 -36.57 -19.05 -31.81
CA ARG A 210 -37.43 -17.90 -32.14
C ARG A 210 -36.88 -17.08 -33.32
N SER A 211 -35.58 -16.77 -33.35
CA SER A 211 -34.94 -16.07 -34.47
C SER A 211 -35.09 -16.85 -35.77
N THR A 212 -34.77 -18.14 -35.76
CA THR A 212 -34.90 -18.99 -36.94
C THR A 212 -36.35 -19.08 -37.44
N MET A 213 -37.32 -19.12 -36.53
CA MET A 213 -38.74 -19.08 -36.92
C MET A 213 -39.10 -17.71 -37.53
N GLN A 214 -38.66 -16.62 -36.90
CA GLN A 214 -38.90 -15.26 -37.39
C GLN A 214 -38.32 -15.05 -38.79
N GLU A 215 -37.11 -15.55 -39.06
CA GLU A 215 -36.47 -15.50 -40.39
C GLU A 215 -37.27 -16.26 -41.45
N LYS A 216 -37.85 -17.42 -41.11
CA LYS A 216 -38.73 -18.15 -42.02
C LYS A 216 -40.00 -17.38 -42.33
N VAL A 217 -40.59 -16.74 -41.32
CA VAL A 217 -41.79 -15.90 -41.49
C VAL A 217 -41.48 -14.72 -42.42
N THR A 218 -40.40 -13.96 -42.16
CA THR A 218 -40.02 -12.82 -43.02
C THR A 218 -39.68 -13.24 -44.44
N GLN A 219 -39.07 -14.43 -44.62
CA GLN A 219 -38.83 -15.00 -45.95
C GLN A 219 -40.14 -15.29 -46.69
N LEU A 220 -41.11 -15.92 -46.02
CA LEU A 220 -42.43 -16.20 -46.61
C LEU A 220 -43.19 -14.90 -46.93
N GLU A 221 -43.14 -13.90 -46.05
CA GLU A 221 -43.71 -12.57 -46.30
C GLU A 221 -43.10 -11.92 -47.54
N SER A 222 -41.78 -11.96 -47.69
CA SER A 222 -41.09 -11.46 -48.88
C SER A 222 -41.51 -12.20 -50.15
N GLN A 223 -41.61 -13.54 -50.09
CA GLN A 223 -42.09 -14.34 -51.22
C GLN A 223 -43.53 -13.98 -51.62
N ILE A 224 -44.42 -13.79 -50.64
CA ILE A 224 -45.81 -13.38 -50.88
C ILE A 224 -45.85 -11.98 -51.51
N GLN A 225 -45.10 -11.02 -50.96
CA GLN A 225 -44.99 -9.67 -51.51
C GLN A 225 -44.48 -9.67 -52.95
N ASN A 226 -43.42 -10.43 -53.24
CA ASN A 226 -42.87 -10.55 -54.60
C ASN A 226 -43.89 -11.13 -55.60
N LYS A 227 -44.69 -12.12 -55.19
CA LYS A 227 -45.75 -12.66 -56.04
C LYS A 227 -46.85 -11.63 -56.28
N LEU A 228 -47.21 -10.84 -55.26
CA LEU A 228 -48.23 -9.81 -55.36
C LEU A 228 -47.79 -8.66 -56.29
N THR A 229 -46.56 -8.18 -56.14
CA THR A 229 -45.99 -7.15 -57.03
C THR A 229 -45.87 -7.65 -58.47
N LEU A 230 -45.40 -8.88 -58.67
CA LEU A 230 -45.33 -9.48 -60.01
C LEU A 230 -46.73 -9.59 -60.64
N ALA A 231 -47.74 -10.01 -59.88
CA ALA A 231 -49.11 -10.08 -60.37
C ALA A 231 -49.68 -8.68 -60.70
N GLN A 232 -49.39 -7.66 -59.88
CA GLN A 232 -49.76 -6.27 -60.16
C GLN A 232 -49.09 -5.75 -61.43
N THR A 233 -47.79 -5.97 -61.60
CA THR A 233 -47.05 -5.55 -62.80
C THR A 233 -47.56 -6.25 -64.06
N ARG A 234 -47.82 -7.56 -64.00
CA ARG A 234 -48.40 -8.30 -65.14
C ARG A 234 -49.76 -7.74 -65.53
N ARG A 235 -50.62 -7.44 -64.55
CA ARG A 235 -51.93 -6.83 -64.79
C ARG A 235 -51.79 -5.47 -65.48
N LYS A 236 -50.90 -4.61 -64.97
CA LYS A 236 -50.63 -3.29 -65.54
C LYS A 236 -50.07 -3.37 -66.96
N ASN A 237 -49.15 -4.31 -67.22
CA ASN A 237 -48.58 -4.50 -68.56
C ASN A 237 -49.65 -4.97 -69.55
N LEU A 238 -50.51 -5.92 -69.15
CA LEU A 238 -51.62 -6.37 -70.00
C LEU A 238 -52.60 -5.22 -70.29
N GLU A 239 -52.93 -4.42 -69.28
CA GLU A 239 -53.79 -3.24 -69.46
C GLU A 239 -53.15 -2.22 -70.41
N GLN A 240 -51.86 -1.93 -70.25
CA GLN A 240 -51.10 -1.06 -71.16
C GLN A 240 -51.05 -1.62 -72.58
N GLU A 241 -50.83 -2.92 -72.75
CA GLU A 241 -50.81 -3.55 -74.06
C GLU A 241 -52.19 -3.48 -74.75
N GLN A 242 -53.28 -3.71 -74.01
CA GLN A 242 -54.64 -3.56 -74.54
C GLN A 242 -54.94 -2.10 -74.92
N LEU A 243 -54.53 -1.15 -74.09
CA LEU A 243 -54.69 0.27 -74.36
C LEU A 243 -53.90 0.71 -75.59
N GLU A 244 -52.67 0.21 -75.75
CA GLU A 244 -51.85 0.50 -76.93
C GLU A 244 -52.45 -0.10 -78.21
N LYS A 245 -52.96 -1.35 -78.16
CA LYS A 245 -53.70 -1.94 -79.30
C LYS A 245 -54.93 -1.12 -79.70
N LEU A 246 -55.68 -0.62 -78.71
CA LEU A 246 -56.82 0.28 -78.95
C LEU A 246 -56.37 1.61 -79.57
N ARG A 247 -55.26 2.19 -79.08
CA ARG A 247 -54.66 3.40 -79.63
C ARG A 247 -54.18 3.21 -81.06
N GLU A 248 -53.49 2.11 -81.36
CA GLU A 248 -53.04 1.76 -82.71
C GLU A 248 -54.23 1.67 -83.68
N HIS A 249 -55.31 0.98 -83.29
CA HIS A 249 -56.48 0.83 -84.15
C HIS A 249 -57.24 2.16 -84.33
N ASN A 250 -57.56 2.86 -83.23
CA ASN A 250 -58.47 4.00 -83.27
C ASN A 250 -57.77 5.32 -83.62
N VAL A 251 -56.48 5.46 -83.31
CA VAL A 251 -55.76 6.71 -83.56
C VAL A 251 -54.90 6.55 -84.81
N VAL A 252 -53.98 5.58 -84.81
CA VAL A 252 -52.96 5.47 -85.86
C VAL A 252 -53.59 5.04 -87.19
N LYS A 253 -54.27 3.88 -87.22
CA LYS A 253 -54.89 3.38 -88.47
C LYS A 253 -56.00 4.29 -88.97
N LEU A 254 -56.81 4.88 -88.09
CA LEU A 254 -57.82 5.86 -88.54
C LEU A 254 -57.16 7.14 -89.07
N ALA A 255 -56.03 7.59 -88.53
CA ALA A 255 -55.30 8.72 -89.08
C ALA A 255 -54.72 8.40 -90.46
N GLU A 256 -54.18 7.19 -90.65
CA GLU A 256 -53.71 6.71 -91.97
C GLU A 256 -54.85 6.68 -92.99
N VAL A 257 -56.02 6.13 -92.63
CA VAL A 257 -57.19 6.10 -93.51
C VAL A 257 -57.69 7.51 -93.81
N ARG A 258 -57.75 8.40 -92.81
CA ARG A 258 -58.09 9.82 -93.02
C ARG A 258 -57.13 10.48 -94.01
N HIS A 259 -55.82 10.26 -93.84
CA HIS A 259 -54.81 10.80 -94.73
C HIS A 259 -54.97 10.29 -96.18
N ILE A 260 -55.31 9.01 -96.37
CA ILE A 260 -55.60 8.46 -97.70
C ILE A 260 -56.85 9.11 -98.31
N ILE A 261 -57.93 9.27 -97.53
CA ILE A 261 -59.16 9.93 -98.01
C ILE A 261 -58.89 11.38 -98.38
N GLU A 262 -58.20 12.13 -97.53
CA GLU A 262 -57.77 13.51 -97.81
C GLU A 262 -56.89 13.60 -99.06
N GLY A 263 -55.99 12.62 -99.26
CA GLY A 263 -55.19 12.48 -100.49
C GLY A 263 -56.04 12.20 -101.74
N MET A 264 -57.08 11.36 -101.62
CA MET A 264 -58.00 11.07 -102.73
C MET A 264 -58.91 12.26 -103.06
N ASP A 265 -59.41 12.96 -102.05
CA ASP A 265 -60.29 14.13 -102.23
C ASP A 265 -59.51 15.32 -102.76
N SER A 266 -58.28 15.55 -102.29
CA SER A 266 -57.37 16.53 -102.90
C SER A 266 -57.06 16.19 -104.35
N PHE A 267 -56.78 14.92 -104.69
CA PHE A 267 -56.56 14.51 -106.07
C PHE A 267 -57.80 14.70 -106.96
N LYS A 268 -59.00 14.36 -106.48
CA LYS A 268 -60.26 14.57 -107.22
C LYS A 268 -60.56 16.05 -107.41
N THR A 269 -60.45 16.86 -106.35
CA THR A 269 -60.67 18.31 -106.43
C THR A 269 -59.67 18.94 -107.38
N GLU A 270 -58.38 18.60 -107.28
CA GLU A 270 -57.35 19.05 -108.21
C GLU A 270 -57.68 18.66 -109.66
N LYS A 271 -58.10 17.41 -109.90
CA LYS A 271 -58.52 16.95 -111.23
C LYS A 271 -59.72 17.76 -111.77
N THR A 272 -60.78 17.91 -110.98
CA THR A 272 -61.97 18.69 -111.40
C THR A 272 -61.63 20.17 -111.62
N THR A 273 -60.70 20.72 -110.83
CA THR A 273 -60.24 22.10 -110.97
C THR A 273 -59.46 22.28 -112.26
N LYS A 274 -58.56 21.33 -112.58
CA LYS A 274 -57.83 21.31 -113.86
C LYS A 274 -58.78 21.16 -115.05
N GLU A 275 -59.75 20.25 -114.99
CA GLU A 275 -60.77 20.08 -116.04
C GLU A 275 -61.62 21.35 -116.24
N LEU A 276 -61.97 22.06 -115.16
CA LEU A 276 -62.67 23.35 -115.24
C LEU A 276 -61.79 24.46 -115.79
N GLN A 277 -60.54 24.53 -115.36
CA GLN A 277 -59.55 25.49 -115.89
C GLN A 277 -59.35 25.29 -117.39
N GLU A 278 -59.17 24.06 -117.85
CA GLU A 278 -59.02 23.74 -119.26
C GLU A 278 -60.29 24.14 -120.06
N ARG A 279 -61.48 23.87 -119.52
CA ARG A 279 -62.74 24.33 -120.14
C ARG A 279 -62.86 25.86 -120.20
N LEU A 280 -62.44 26.57 -119.15
CA LEU A 280 -62.43 28.03 -119.13
C LEU A 280 -61.42 28.59 -120.14
N GLU A 281 -60.22 28.04 -120.21
CA GLU A 281 -59.18 28.44 -121.16
C GLU A 281 -59.65 28.24 -122.61
N ILE A 282 -60.31 27.12 -122.91
CA ILE A 282 -60.95 26.88 -124.22
C ILE A 282 -62.05 27.92 -124.50
N ALA A 283 -62.87 28.27 -123.50
CA ALA A 283 -63.93 29.26 -123.65
C ALA A 283 -63.36 30.68 -123.86
N GLU A 284 -62.30 31.06 -123.14
CA GLU A 284 -61.58 32.32 -123.30
C GLU A 284 -60.95 32.41 -124.68
N LEU A 285 -60.25 31.36 -125.13
CA LEU A 285 -59.66 31.29 -126.47
C LEU A 285 -60.73 31.45 -127.56
N ASN A 286 -61.91 30.85 -127.38
CA ASN A 286 -63.01 30.98 -128.33
C ASN A 286 -63.63 32.39 -128.31
N ARG A 287 -63.79 33.01 -127.13
CA ARG A 287 -64.26 34.39 -127.00
C ARG A 287 -63.27 35.38 -127.61
N GLU A 288 -61.98 35.14 -127.42
CA GLU A 288 -60.90 35.92 -128.02
C GLU A 288 -60.90 35.79 -129.54
N LYS A 289 -61.05 34.58 -130.08
CA LYS A 289 -61.24 34.37 -131.52
C LYS A 289 -62.46 35.12 -132.07
N GLU A 290 -63.58 35.14 -131.36
CA GLU A 290 -64.77 35.92 -131.77
C GLU A 290 -64.55 37.43 -131.67
N LEU A 291 -63.83 37.91 -130.65
CA LEU A 291 -63.41 39.32 -130.56
C LEU A 291 -62.45 39.69 -131.69
N GLN A 292 -61.49 38.82 -132.02
CA GLN A 292 -60.57 38.96 -133.15
C GLN A 292 -61.34 39.10 -134.45
N LYS A 293 -62.30 38.21 -134.73
CA LYS A 293 -63.19 38.31 -135.91
C LYS A 293 -63.98 39.62 -135.93
N LYS A 294 -64.44 40.11 -134.78
CA LYS A 294 -65.15 41.40 -134.69
C LYS A 294 -64.20 42.57 -134.93
N LEU A 295 -62.98 42.52 -134.40
CA LEU A 295 -61.91 43.49 -134.65
C LEU A 295 -61.51 43.51 -136.12
N GLU A 296 -61.34 42.36 -136.76
CA GLU A 296 -61.08 42.24 -138.20
C GLU A 296 -62.21 42.86 -139.02
N LYS A 297 -63.48 42.59 -138.67
CA LYS A 297 -64.64 43.24 -139.33
C LYS A 297 -64.68 44.74 -139.10
N ILE A 298 -64.26 45.22 -137.93
CA ILE A 298 -64.14 46.66 -137.64
C ILE A 298 -63.01 47.26 -138.48
N GLN A 299 -61.83 46.65 -138.51
CA GLN A 299 -60.71 47.07 -139.35
C GLN A 299 -61.04 47.03 -140.84
N GLU A 300 -61.85 46.07 -141.29
CA GLU A 300 -62.33 46.00 -142.67
C GLU A 300 -63.31 47.12 -142.98
N LYS A 301 -64.24 47.42 -142.06
CA LYS A 301 -65.12 48.59 -142.18
C LYS A 301 -64.35 49.90 -142.11
N GLU A 302 -63.30 49.98 -141.32
CA GLU A 302 -62.41 51.14 -141.21
C GLU A 302 -61.60 51.32 -142.50
N ARG A 303 -61.02 50.24 -143.05
CA ARG A 303 -60.41 50.24 -144.40
C ARG A 303 -61.41 50.65 -145.48
N ARG A 304 -62.65 50.20 -145.39
CA ARG A 304 -63.71 50.58 -146.33
C ARG A 304 -64.13 52.04 -146.16
N ALA A 305 -64.17 52.56 -144.94
CA ALA A 305 -64.42 53.98 -144.66
C ALA A 305 -63.26 54.85 -145.15
N GLU A 306 -62.01 54.43 -144.96
CA GLU A 306 -60.79 55.05 -145.52
C GLU A 306 -60.88 55.11 -147.05
N MET A 307 -61.26 54.00 -147.69
CA MET A 307 -61.41 53.92 -149.15
C MET A 307 -62.58 54.78 -149.65
N VAL A 308 -63.66 54.92 -148.89
CA VAL A 308 -64.75 55.85 -149.20
C VAL A 308 -64.33 57.30 -148.98
N ARG A 309 -63.50 57.63 -147.97
CA ARG A 309 -62.88 58.96 -147.82
C ARG A 309 -62.02 59.31 -149.04
N GLN A 310 -61.16 58.38 -149.47
CA GLN A 310 -60.34 58.54 -150.68
C GLN A 310 -61.20 58.67 -151.95
N ASN A 311 -62.29 57.91 -152.08
CA ASN A 311 -63.20 58.03 -153.23
C ASN A 311 -64.05 59.30 -153.19
N LYS A 312 -64.36 59.84 -152.01
CA LYS A 312 -65.08 61.11 -151.84
C LYS A 312 -64.18 62.32 -152.11
N GLU A 313 -62.91 62.28 -151.74
CA GLU A 313 -61.91 63.25 -152.20
C GLU A 313 -61.73 63.23 -153.73
N ARG A 314 -61.77 62.03 -154.34
CA ARG A 314 -61.73 61.87 -155.81
C ARG A 314 -62.99 62.34 -156.54
N LEU A 315 -64.16 62.33 -155.90
CA LEU A 315 -65.43 62.82 -156.46
C LEU A 315 -65.66 64.32 -156.18
N ALA A 316 -65.11 64.88 -155.10
CA ALA A 316 -65.18 66.32 -154.80
C ALA A 316 -64.35 67.18 -155.77
N THR A 317 -63.36 66.59 -156.43
CA THR A 317 -62.53 67.28 -157.44
C THR A 317 -63.12 67.24 -158.86
N GLN A 318 -64.18 66.47 -159.11
CA GLN A 318 -64.84 66.37 -160.43
C GLN A 318 -66.16 67.14 -160.55
N ASN A 319 -66.67 67.77 -159.48
CA ASN A 319 -68.03 68.33 -159.43
C ASN A 319 -68.11 69.88 -159.35
N GLU A 320 -67.01 70.61 -159.55
CA GLU A 320 -67.03 72.09 -159.69
C GLU A 320 -67.02 72.60 -161.15
N GLU A 321 -66.94 71.71 -162.14
CA GLU A 321 -67.15 72.05 -163.56
C GLU A 321 -68.39 71.33 -164.10
N GLN A 322 -69.60 71.78 -163.74
CA GLN A 322 -70.75 71.93 -164.66
C GLN A 322 -72.03 72.34 -163.93
N GLN A 323 -72.35 73.63 -164.10
CA GLN A 323 -73.68 74.16 -164.42
C GLN A 323 -74.69 74.30 -163.26
N THR A 324 -75.44 75.39 -163.10
CA THR A 324 -75.61 76.66 -163.85
C THR A 324 -76.64 77.51 -163.08
N ALA A 325 -76.58 78.83 -163.29
CA ALA A 325 -77.70 79.75 -163.55
C ALA A 325 -79.17 79.34 -163.30
N SER A 326 -79.92 80.36 -162.88
CA SER A 326 -81.36 80.64 -163.12
C SER A 326 -82.34 79.98 -162.13
N SER A 327 -83.20 80.69 -161.38
CA SER A 327 -83.77 82.05 -161.48
C SER A 327 -84.25 82.49 -160.08
N GLY A 328 -84.00 83.74 -159.70
CA GLY A 328 -84.39 84.36 -158.43
C GLY A 328 -83.36 85.35 -157.92
#